data_AF-W1XY07-F1
#
_entry.id   AF-W1XY07-F1
#
_cell.length_a   1.000
_cell.length_b   1.000
_cell.length_c   1.000
_cell.angle_alpha   90.00
_cell.angle_beta   90.00
_cell.angle_gamma   90.00
#
_symmetry.space_group_name_H-M   'P 1'
#
loop_
_entity.id
_entity.type
_entity.pdbx_description
1 polymer ?
#
loop_
_entity_poly.entity_id
_entity_poly.type
_entity_poly.pdbx_seq_one_letter_code
_entity_poly.pdbx_strand_id
1 'polypeptide(L)' 'QSAVKAEADLGEQGRFGVGLPKISDGQLLFQLNGIAKLKDTGRMAIIHNGSALFSGKAGGGESEIRRHVIMNDWLEAIIQ' A
#
# COMPACT_ATOMS: atom_id res chain seq x y z
N GLN A 1 -0.45 7.33 -15.32
CA GLN A 1 -0.78 5.97 -14.85
C GLN A 1 0.08 4.86 -15.48
N SER A 2 0.58 5.00 -16.70
CA SER A 2 1.36 3.94 -17.37
C SER A 2 2.54 3.42 -16.54
N ALA A 3 3.33 4.31 -15.93
CA ALA A 3 4.46 3.91 -15.09
C ALA A 3 4.05 3.08 -13.87
N VAL A 4 2.95 3.45 -13.19
CA VAL A 4 2.43 2.71 -12.02
C VAL A 4 1.96 1.32 -12.41
N LYS A 5 1.30 1.19 -13.57
CA LYS A 5 0.87 -0.11 -14.09
C LYS A 5 2.05 -0.98 -14.48
N ALA A 6 2.99 -0.42 -15.25
CA ALA A 6 4.20 -1.12 -15.66
C ALA A 6 5.02 -1.62 -14.46
N GLU A 7 5.05 -0.86 -13.37
CA GLU A 7 5.70 -1.29 -12.13
C GLU A 7 4.91 -2.35 -11.36
N ALA A 8 3.58 -2.27 -11.35
CA ALA A 8 2.76 -3.34 -10.77
C ALA A 8 2.93 -4.66 -11.54
N ASP A 9 3.12 -4.60 -12.86
CA ASP A 9 3.37 -5.75 -13.72
C ASP A 9 4.72 -6.45 -13.41
N LEU A 10 5.63 -5.79 -12.68
CA LEU A 10 6.85 -6.42 -12.16
C LEU A 10 6.59 -7.38 -10.99
N GLY A 11 5.36 -7.43 -10.47
CA GLY A 11 5.00 -8.30 -9.34
C GLY A 11 5.84 -8.02 -8.11
N GLU A 12 6.36 -9.08 -7.49
CA GLU A 12 7.22 -9.02 -6.29
C GLU A 12 8.52 -8.21 -6.49
N GLN A 13 8.94 -7.96 -7.73
CA GLN A 13 10.12 -7.13 -8.03
C GLN A 13 9.79 -5.64 -8.05
N GLY A 14 8.50 -5.27 -8.12
CA GLY A 14 8.02 -3.90 -8.15
C GLY A 14 7.39 -3.47 -6.82
N ARG A 15 7.29 -2.16 -6.58
CA ARG A 15 6.67 -1.64 -5.35
C ARG A 15 5.17 -1.90 -5.28
N PHE A 16 4.51 -2.11 -6.42
CA PHE A 16 3.05 -2.11 -6.54
C PHE A 16 2.45 -3.46 -6.93
N GLY A 17 3.24 -4.54 -6.89
CA GLY A 17 2.80 -5.88 -7.30
C GLY A 17 1.66 -6.45 -6.45
N VAL A 18 1.50 -5.98 -5.22
CA VAL A 18 0.45 -6.43 -4.29
C VAL A 18 -0.94 -5.92 -4.63
N GLY A 19 -1.05 -4.89 -5.47
CA GLY A 19 -2.33 -4.32 -5.88
C GLY A 19 -2.27 -2.83 -6.20
N LEU A 20 -3.26 -2.37 -6.96
CA LEU A 20 -3.42 -0.97 -7.33
C LEU A 20 -4.74 -0.42 -6.78
N PRO A 21 -4.73 0.70 -6.04
CA PRO A 21 -5.96 1.34 -5.61
C PRO A 21 -6.65 2.02 -6.79
N LYS A 22 -7.88 2.51 -6.58
CA LYS A 22 -8.58 3.32 -7.59
C LYS A 22 -7.76 4.53 -8.03
N ILE A 23 -7.91 4.91 -9.29
CA ILE A 23 -7.24 6.10 -9.86
C ILE A 23 -7.57 7.40 -9.12
N SER A 24 -8.76 7.48 -8.53
CA SER A 24 -9.23 8.64 -7.78
C SER A 24 -8.63 8.73 -6.38
N ASP A 25 -7.95 7.69 -5.89
CA ASP A 25 -7.43 7.61 -4.53
C ASP A 25 -6.11 6.81 -4.49
N GLY A 26 -5.00 7.52 -4.71
CA GLY A 26 -3.68 6.91 -4.81
C GLY A 26 -2.90 6.79 -3.50
N GLN A 27 -3.50 7.08 -2.34
CA GLN A 27 -2.72 7.24 -1.10
C GLN A 27 -1.99 5.97 -0.66
N LEU A 28 -2.56 4.79 -0.93
CA LEU A 28 -1.93 3.51 -0.61
C LEU A 28 -0.67 3.23 -1.45
N LEU A 29 -0.50 3.88 -2.62
CA LEU A 29 0.75 3.79 -3.38
C LEU A 29 1.92 4.44 -2.63
N PHE A 30 1.66 5.51 -1.86
CA PHE A 30 2.68 6.14 -1.04
C PHE A 30 3.07 5.27 0.15
N GLN A 31 2.11 4.53 0.72
CA GLN A 31 2.38 3.54 1.77
C GLN A 31 3.31 2.44 1.24
N LEU A 32 2.99 1.83 0.09
CA LEU A 32 3.83 0.81 -0.54
C LEU A 32 5.23 1.33 -0.89
N ASN A 33 5.33 2.56 -1.42
CA ASN A 33 6.62 3.16 -1.69
C ASN A 33 7.43 3.44 -0.40
N GLY A 34 6.76 3.79 0.70
CA GLY A 34 7.38 3.96 2.01
C GLY A 34 7.97 2.64 2.51
N ILE A 35 7.17 1.57 2.46
CA ILE A 35 7.60 0.21 2.83
C ILE A 35 8.80 -0.25 2.00
N ALA A 36 8.75 -0.09 0.67
CA ALA A 36 9.82 -0.52 -0.21
C ALA A 36 11.17 0.20 -0.01
N LYS A 37 11.16 1.35 0.68
CA LYS A 37 12.36 2.14 1.00
C LYS A 37 12.69 2.14 2.49
N LEU A 38 11.87 1.48 3.30
CA LEU A 38 12.09 1.39 4.74
C LEU A 38 13.31 0.51 4.99
N LYS A 39 14.21 0.95 5.87
CA LYS A 39 15.31 0.12 6.33
C LYS A 39 14.76 -0.98 7.25
N ASP A 40 15.47 -2.09 7.39
CA ASP A 40 15.05 -3.20 8.27
C ASP A 40 14.83 -2.78 9.73
N THR A 41 15.57 -1.77 10.21
CA THR A 41 15.40 -1.17 11.55
C THR A 41 14.63 0.14 11.55
N GLY A 42 14.03 0.49 10.41
CA GLY A 42 13.32 1.75 10.20
C GLY A 42 11.90 1.68 10.74
N ARG A 43 11.35 2.86 11.08
CA ARG A 43 9.92 3.04 11.35
C ARG A 43 9.40 4.17 10.47
N MET A 44 8.20 3.99 9.93
CA MET A 44 7.53 5.04 9.15
C MET A 44 6.20 5.39 9.80
N ALA A 45 5.88 6.69 9.75
CA ALA A 45 4.53 7.19 9.98
C ALA A 45 4.04 7.80 8.66
N ILE A 46 2.78 7.55 8.33
CA ILE A 46 2.12 8.11 7.16
C ILE A 46 0.74 8.61 7.54
N ILE A 47 0.36 9.77 7.03
CA ILE A 47 -0.96 10.36 7.25
C ILE A 47 -1.83 9.98 6.06
N HIS A 48 -2.98 9.37 6.36
CA HIS A 48 -4.01 9.04 5.39
C HIS A 48 -5.30 9.80 5.69
N ASN A 49 -6.12 10.00 4.67
CA ASN A 49 -7.53 10.28 4.90
C ASN A 49 -8.25 8.98 5.32
N GLY A 50 -9.51 9.09 5.77
CA GLY A 50 -10.25 7.94 6.30
C GLY A 50 -10.43 6.77 5.31
N SER A 51 -10.35 7.01 4.00
CA SER A 51 -10.59 5.98 2.98
C SER A 51 -9.56 4.84 3.05
N ALA A 52 -8.35 5.06 3.57
CA ALA A 52 -7.33 4.04 3.72
C ALA A 52 -7.81 2.86 4.58
N LEU A 53 -8.68 3.14 5.55
CA LEU A 53 -9.14 2.15 6.52
C LEU A 53 -10.25 1.23 5.97
N PHE A 54 -11.11 1.74 5.07
CA PHE A 54 -12.34 1.03 4.70
C PHE A 54 -12.65 0.98 3.19
N SER A 55 -11.98 1.79 2.35
CA SER A 55 -12.23 1.75 0.91
C SER A 55 -11.68 0.47 0.27
N GLY A 56 -12.36 0.00 -0.77
CA GLY A 56 -11.98 -1.19 -1.51
C GLY A 56 -13.04 -2.28 -1.40
N LYS A 57 -13.09 -3.17 -2.39
CA LYS A 57 -13.91 -4.40 -2.34
C LYS A 57 -13.04 -5.57 -1.89
N ALA A 58 -13.66 -6.67 -1.48
CA ALA A 58 -12.93 -7.93 -1.27
C ALA A 58 -12.15 -8.30 -2.55
N GLY A 59 -10.86 -8.63 -2.41
CA GLY A 59 -9.95 -8.89 -3.54
C GLY A 59 -9.58 -7.66 -4.38
N GLY A 60 -10.00 -6.45 -4.00
CA GLY A 60 -9.58 -5.20 -4.64
C GLY A 60 -8.22 -4.73 -4.14
N GLY A 61 -7.54 -3.88 -4.92
CA GLY A 61 -6.18 -3.44 -4.61
C GLY A 61 -6.04 -2.78 -3.24
N GLU A 62 -6.99 -1.96 -2.79
CA GLU A 62 -6.94 -1.37 -1.45
C GLU A 62 -6.99 -2.44 -0.33
N SER A 63 -7.78 -3.50 -0.53
CA SER A 63 -7.92 -4.59 0.43
C SER A 63 -6.68 -5.49 0.45
N GLU A 64 -6.11 -5.81 -0.72
CA GLU A 64 -4.88 -6.61 -0.78
C GLU A 64 -3.67 -5.85 -0.23
N ILE A 65 -3.58 -4.52 -0.41
CA ILE A 65 -2.54 -3.71 0.22
C ILE A 65 -2.66 -3.75 1.74
N ARG A 66 -3.85 -3.53 2.31
CA ARG A 66 -4.06 -3.64 3.77
C ARG A 66 -3.73 -5.04 4.28
N ARG A 67 -4.18 -6.07 3.58
CA ARG A 67 -3.88 -7.46 3.90
C ARG A 67 -2.37 -7.70 3.89
N HIS A 68 -1.65 -7.20 2.90
CA HIS A 68 -0.20 -7.34 2.80
C HIS A 68 0.51 -6.72 4.01
N VAL A 69 0.13 -5.51 4.42
CA VAL A 69 0.72 -4.85 5.61
C VAL A 69 0.46 -5.67 6.88
N ILE A 70 -0.76 -6.18 7.07
CA ILE A 70 -1.14 -6.96 8.26
C ILE A 70 -0.45 -8.32 8.27
N MET A 71 -0.40 -9.02 7.14
CA MET A 71 0.17 -10.37 7.04
C MET A 71 1.69 -10.38 7.22
N ASN A 72 2.36 -9.25 6.99
CA ASN A 72 3.79 -9.07 7.28
C ASN A 72 4.05 -8.51 8.69
N ASP A 73 3.02 -8.31 9.52
CA ASP A 73 3.15 -7.77 10.88
C ASP A 73 3.86 -6.40 10.95
N TRP A 74 3.62 -5.53 9.96
CA TRP A 74 4.24 -4.19 9.90
C TRP A 74 3.39 -3.08 10.54
N LEU A 75 2.13 -3.36 10.84
CA LEU A 75 1.22 -2.37 11.42
C LEU A 75 1.40 -2.30 12.94
N GLU A 76 2.02 -1.23 13.44
CA GLU A 76 2.19 -1.02 14.88
C GLU A 76 1.00 -0.30 15.52
N ALA A 77 0.49 0.77 14.91
CA ALA A 77 -0.60 1.57 15.47
C ALA A 77 -1.40 2.32 14.39
N ILE A 78 -2.66 2.60 14.69
CA ILE A 78 -3.52 3.54 13.97
C ILE A 78 -3.99 4.59 14.99
N ILE A 79 -3.71 5.86 14.72
CA ILE A 79 -4.13 6.98 15.55
C ILE A 79 -5.22 7.76 14.79
N GLN A 80 -6.35 8.03 15.46
CA GLN A 80 -7.49 8.76 14.92
C GLN A 80 -7.66 10.12 15.58
#